data_AF-A0A7W6B2T3-F1
#
_entry.id   AF-A0A7W6B2T3-F1
#
_cell.length_a   1.000
_cell.length_b   1.000
_cell.length_c   1.000
_cell.angle_alpha   90.00
_cell.angle_beta   90.00
_cell.angle_gamma   90.00
#
_symmetry.space_group_name_H-M   'P 1'
#
loop_
_entity.id
_entity.type
_entity.pdbx_description
1 polymer ?
#
loop_
_entity_poly.entity_id
_entity_poly.type
_entity_poly.pdbx_seq_one_letter_code
_entity_poly.pdbx_strand_id
1 'polypeptide(L)'
;MITDLNVLDRTADEMDREEIIGQFADGLWNDNGASLAELHFGCNADQIEWDDKDFSHMEFVPAVTVAINIAEITEGRFDRATCETLHRLFFVGPHHPAIKRSLMKALAYERERVAQETPSEEFLSKIRKHLLVARMGVQANFRAEFEEFMLLARNLRQEGLFSR
;
A
#
# COMPACT_ATOMS: atom_id res chain seq x y z
N MET A 1 21.59 -17.97 30.36
CA MET A 1 20.69 -18.49 29.32
C MET A 1 19.56 -17.49 29.15
N ILE A 2 19.69 -16.59 28.17
CA ILE A 2 18.64 -15.65 27.77
C ILE A 2 18.73 -15.64 26.24
N THR A 3 17.99 -16.50 25.53
CA THR A 3 18.10 -16.50 24.06
C THR A 3 16.88 -16.97 23.26
N ASP A 4 15.82 -17.53 23.83
CA ASP A 4 14.75 -18.10 22.96
C ASP A 4 13.39 -17.39 23.03
N LEU A 5 13.01 -16.82 24.17
CA LEU A 5 11.69 -16.15 24.32
C LEU A 5 11.57 -14.87 23.47
N ASN A 6 12.60 -14.02 23.46
CA ASN A 6 12.58 -12.76 22.69
C ASN A 6 12.69 -12.97 21.17
N VAL A 7 13.19 -14.13 20.72
CA VAL A 7 13.29 -14.44 19.28
C VAL A 7 11.96 -14.98 18.79
N LEU A 8 11.33 -15.89 19.56
CA LEU A 8 10.03 -16.47 19.23
C LEU A 8 8.92 -15.41 19.17
N ASP A 9 8.92 -14.46 20.12
CA ASP A 9 7.92 -13.38 20.18
C ASP A 9 8.04 -12.42 18.99
N ARG A 10 9.28 -12.07 18.62
CA ARG A 10 9.55 -11.23 17.43
C ARG A 10 9.17 -11.93 16.12
N THR A 11 9.35 -13.24 16.03
CA THR A 11 8.93 -14.00 14.85
C THR A 11 7.42 -14.16 14.75
N ALA A 12 6.72 -14.32 15.88
CA ALA A 12 5.25 -14.41 15.89
C ALA A 12 4.61 -13.06 15.50
N ASP A 13 5.12 -11.96 16.05
CA ASP A 13 4.71 -10.60 15.70
C ASP A 13 5.03 -10.24 14.24
N GLU A 14 6.12 -10.75 13.68
CA GLU A 14 6.40 -10.62 12.25
C GLU A 14 5.42 -11.44 11.40
N MET A 15 5.16 -12.70 11.73
CA MET A 15 4.20 -13.53 11.00
C MET A 15 2.79 -12.93 10.99
N ASP A 16 2.34 -12.43 12.13
CA ASP A 16 1.04 -11.79 12.29
C ASP A 16 0.91 -10.51 11.43
N ARG A 17 1.95 -9.68 11.37
CA ARG A 17 1.95 -8.54 10.43
C ARG A 17 1.96 -8.98 8.96
N GLU A 18 2.61 -10.08 8.61
CA GLU A 18 2.54 -10.60 7.25
C GLU A 18 1.12 -11.06 6.89
N GLU A 19 0.42 -11.67 7.85
CA GLU A 19 -0.98 -12.06 7.71
C GLU A 19 -1.88 -10.84 7.48
N ILE A 20 -1.70 -9.76 8.25
CA ILE A 20 -2.42 -8.48 8.08
C ILE A 20 -2.21 -7.90 6.68
N ILE A 21 -0.97 -7.92 6.17
CA ILE A 21 -0.68 -7.47 4.80
C ILE A 21 -1.35 -8.38 3.77
N GLY A 22 -1.40 -9.69 4.03
CA GLY A 22 -2.13 -10.65 3.20
C GLY A 22 -3.62 -10.34 3.14
N GLN A 23 -4.25 -10.05 4.29
CA GLN A 23 -5.66 -9.66 4.36
C GLN A 23 -5.94 -8.35 3.60
N PHE A 24 -5.04 -7.37 3.69
CA PHE A 24 -5.13 -6.15 2.88
C PHE A 24 -5.04 -6.45 1.37
N ALA A 25 -4.12 -7.33 0.96
CA ALA A 25 -3.99 -7.75 -0.42
C ALA A 25 -5.25 -8.46 -0.93
N ASP A 26 -5.80 -9.38 -0.15
CA ASP A 26 -7.04 -10.09 -0.46
C ASP A 26 -8.25 -9.15 -0.50
N GLY A 27 -8.31 -8.16 0.39
CA GLY A 27 -9.34 -7.12 0.39
C GLY A 27 -9.37 -6.36 -0.94
N LEU A 28 -8.22 -5.88 -1.41
CA LEU A 28 -8.12 -5.21 -2.71
C LEU A 28 -8.40 -6.15 -3.89
N TRP A 29 -7.96 -7.40 -3.82
CA TRP A 29 -8.17 -8.36 -4.92
C TRP A 29 -9.64 -8.74 -5.10
N ASN A 30 -10.35 -8.94 -3.99
CA ASN A 30 -11.72 -9.44 -4.00
C ASN A 30 -12.78 -8.32 -4.10
N ASP A 31 -12.38 -7.05 -3.96
CA ASP A 31 -13.26 -5.92 -4.18
C ASP A 31 -13.56 -5.73 -5.67
N ASN A 32 -14.80 -6.05 -6.05
CA ASN A 32 -15.33 -5.92 -7.41
C ASN A 32 -16.10 -4.60 -7.60
N GLY A 33 -15.82 -3.59 -6.77
CA GLY A 33 -16.42 -2.28 -6.82
C GLY A 33 -16.10 -1.50 -8.10
N ALA A 34 -16.66 -0.30 -8.19
CA ALA A 34 -16.35 0.61 -9.29
C ALA A 34 -14.88 1.06 -9.25
N SER A 35 -14.38 1.58 -10.37
CA SER A 35 -13.04 2.14 -10.42
C SER A 35 -12.91 3.38 -9.54
N LEU A 36 -11.83 3.42 -8.76
CA LEU A 36 -11.54 4.40 -7.71
C LEU A 36 -10.77 5.58 -8.29
N ALA A 37 -11.15 6.80 -7.92
CA ALA A 37 -10.38 8.01 -8.24
C ALA A 37 -9.26 8.26 -7.22
N GLU A 38 -9.49 7.83 -5.97
CA GLU A 38 -8.54 7.88 -4.88
C GLU A 38 -8.59 6.57 -4.08
N LEU A 39 -7.47 6.19 -3.49
CA LEU A 39 -7.39 5.15 -2.47
C LEU A 39 -6.77 5.76 -1.21
N HIS A 40 -7.56 5.88 -0.15
CA HIS A 40 -7.08 6.25 1.18
C HIS A 40 -6.67 5.00 1.93
N PHE A 41 -5.54 5.01 2.62
CA PHE A 41 -5.12 3.90 3.46
C PHE A 41 -4.34 4.35 4.69
N GLY A 42 -4.42 3.56 5.75
CA GLY A 42 -3.73 3.77 7.01
C GLY A 42 -3.53 2.44 7.74
N CYS A 43 -2.92 2.47 8.91
CA CYS A 43 -2.79 1.26 9.72
C CYS A 43 -3.28 1.49 11.15
N ASN A 44 -4.04 0.53 11.64
CA ASN A 44 -4.27 0.28 13.06
C ASN A 44 -3.30 -0.83 13.53
N ALA A 45 -3.31 -1.17 14.81
CA ALA A 45 -2.37 -2.15 15.36
C ALA A 45 -2.53 -3.57 14.76
N ASP A 46 -3.73 -3.89 14.27
CA ASP A 46 -4.17 -5.20 13.82
C ASP A 46 -4.67 -5.24 12.38
N GLN A 47 -4.70 -4.10 11.67
CA GLN A 47 -5.16 -4.05 10.28
C GLN A 47 -4.58 -2.88 9.49
N ILE A 48 -4.55 -3.04 8.16
CA ILE A 48 -4.39 -1.93 7.22
C ILE A 48 -5.78 -1.58 6.69
N GLU A 49 -6.25 -0.41 7.08
CA GLU A 49 -7.53 0.13 6.61
C GLU A 49 -7.36 0.80 5.27
N TRP A 50 -8.36 0.65 4.41
CA TRP A 50 -8.42 1.38 3.15
C TRP A 50 -9.85 1.69 2.73
N ASP A 51 -10.02 2.77 1.98
CA ASP A 51 -11.32 3.23 1.47
C ASP A 51 -11.17 4.06 0.18
N ASP A 52 -12.26 4.26 -0.55
CA ASP A 52 -12.34 5.16 -1.71
C ASP A 52 -12.58 6.63 -1.33
N LYS A 53 -12.83 6.89 -0.05
CA LYS A 53 -13.00 8.22 0.55
C LYS A 53 -12.05 8.41 1.74
N ASP A 54 -12.00 9.64 2.23
CA ASP A 54 -11.41 9.86 3.55
C ASP A 54 -12.18 9.09 4.63
N PHE A 55 -11.49 8.85 5.74
CA PHE A 55 -12.00 8.05 6.85
C PHE A 55 -12.95 8.82 7.78
N SER A 56 -13.49 9.98 7.36
CA SER A 56 -14.40 10.78 8.19
C SER A 56 -15.70 10.06 8.58
N HIS A 57 -16.01 8.98 7.87
CA HIS A 57 -17.20 8.17 8.06
C HIS A 57 -16.99 6.95 8.98
N MET A 58 -15.76 6.65 9.39
CA MET A 58 -15.45 5.49 10.25
C MET A 58 -15.52 5.84 11.74
N GLU A 59 -15.95 4.87 12.55
CA GLU A 59 -15.91 4.97 14.02
C GLU A 59 -14.47 4.92 14.55
N PHE A 60 -13.62 4.09 13.95
CA PHE A 60 -12.22 3.92 14.30
C PHE A 60 -11.33 4.31 13.12
N VAL A 61 -10.76 5.51 13.19
CA VAL A 61 -9.91 6.07 12.14
C VAL A 61 -8.44 5.80 12.46
N PRO A 62 -7.63 5.29 11.50
CA PRO A 62 -6.20 5.21 11.69
C PRO A 62 -5.60 6.55 12.08
N ALA A 63 -4.69 6.54 13.07
CA ALA A 63 -4.07 7.77 13.56
C ALA A 63 -3.27 8.52 12.48
N VAL A 64 -2.84 7.79 11.45
CA VAL A 64 -2.19 8.34 10.26
C VAL A 64 -2.76 7.67 9.02
N THR A 65 -3.15 8.50 8.07
CA THR A 65 -3.69 8.08 6.77
C THR A 65 -2.93 8.79 5.65
N VAL A 66 -2.84 8.13 4.50
CA VAL A 66 -2.31 8.69 3.26
C VAL A 66 -3.25 8.32 2.12
N ALA A 67 -3.22 9.09 1.03
CA ALA A 67 -4.04 8.83 -0.13
C ALA A 67 -3.18 8.65 -1.39
N ILE A 68 -3.61 7.76 -2.27
CA ILE A 68 -3.17 7.68 -3.65
C ILE A 68 -4.26 8.34 -4.50
N ASN A 69 -3.97 9.52 -5.05
CA ASN A 69 -4.81 10.12 -6.07
C ASN A 69 -4.38 9.58 -7.44
N ILE A 70 -5.29 8.92 -8.17
CA ILE A 70 -4.95 8.25 -9.43
C ILE A 70 -4.51 9.25 -10.49
N ALA A 71 -5.22 10.37 -10.62
CA ALA A 71 -4.81 11.42 -11.56
C ALA A 71 -3.41 11.98 -11.24
N GLU A 72 -3.05 12.11 -9.96
CA GLU A 72 -1.71 12.55 -9.55
C GLU A 72 -0.63 11.52 -9.93
N ILE A 73 -0.80 10.25 -9.54
CA ILE A 73 0.25 9.24 -9.78
C ILE A 73 0.40 8.88 -11.25
N THR A 74 -0.64 9.10 -12.06
CA THR A 74 -0.61 8.87 -13.50
C THR A 74 -0.30 10.11 -14.33
N GLU A 75 -0.02 11.25 -13.67
CA GLU A 75 0.23 12.54 -14.34
C GLU A 75 -0.91 12.92 -15.30
N GLY A 76 -2.16 12.64 -14.89
CA GLY A 76 -3.39 12.95 -15.60
C GLY A 76 -3.73 12.01 -16.76
N ARG A 77 -2.99 10.91 -16.96
CA ARG A 77 -3.26 9.95 -18.05
C ARG A 77 -4.48 9.09 -17.76
N PHE A 78 -4.71 8.75 -16.50
CA PHE A 78 -5.89 8.04 -16.01
C PHE A 78 -6.41 8.75 -14.77
N ASP A 79 -7.72 8.88 -14.65
CA ASP A 79 -8.35 9.47 -13.47
C ASP A 79 -8.88 8.42 -12.49
N ARG A 80 -8.88 7.14 -12.91
CA ARG A 80 -9.40 6.01 -12.12
C ARG A 80 -8.61 4.72 -12.31
N ALA A 81 -8.61 3.88 -11.28
CA ALA A 81 -8.03 2.53 -11.29
C ALA A 81 -8.97 1.52 -10.63
N THR A 82 -8.95 0.26 -11.05
CA THR A 82 -9.68 -0.80 -10.35
C THR A 82 -8.90 -1.28 -9.13
N CYS A 83 -9.57 -1.93 -8.18
CA CYS A 83 -8.92 -2.56 -7.03
C CYS A 83 -7.91 -3.64 -7.47
N GLU A 84 -8.20 -4.36 -8.57
CA GLU A 84 -7.25 -5.29 -9.21
C GLU A 84 -5.96 -4.59 -9.67
N THR A 85 -6.07 -3.42 -10.31
CA THR A 85 -4.89 -2.63 -10.70
C THR A 85 -4.10 -2.19 -9.47
N LEU A 86 -4.78 -1.68 -8.45
CA LEU A 86 -4.14 -1.26 -7.20
C LEU A 86 -3.44 -2.44 -6.51
N HIS A 87 -4.09 -3.60 -6.43
CA HIS A 87 -3.49 -4.82 -5.90
C HIS A 87 -2.17 -5.15 -6.62
N ARG A 88 -2.15 -5.15 -7.96
CA ARG A 88 -0.92 -5.41 -8.72
C ARG A 88 0.18 -4.39 -8.40
N LEU A 89 -0.18 -3.12 -8.33
CA LEU A 89 0.76 -2.05 -8.01
C LEU A 89 1.30 -2.12 -6.58
N PHE A 90 0.55 -2.67 -5.62
CA PHE A 90 1.04 -2.87 -4.25
C PHE A 90 1.88 -4.15 -4.11
N PHE A 91 1.45 -5.27 -4.70
CA PHE A 91 1.91 -6.60 -4.32
C PHE A 91 2.63 -7.39 -5.40
N VAL A 92 2.54 -6.99 -6.67
CA VAL A 92 3.13 -7.73 -7.80
C VAL A 92 4.29 -6.97 -8.42
N GLY A 93 4.18 -5.64 -8.53
CA GLY A 93 5.18 -4.81 -9.21
C GLY A 93 6.59 -4.88 -8.62
N PRO A 94 7.61 -4.39 -9.34
CA PRO A 94 9.03 -4.51 -8.96
C PRO A 94 9.38 -3.91 -7.58
N HIS A 95 8.63 -2.91 -7.13
CA HIS A 95 8.80 -2.27 -5.82
C HIS A 95 8.00 -2.92 -4.69
N HIS A 96 7.23 -4.00 -4.94
CA HIS A 96 6.44 -4.68 -3.89
C HIS A 96 7.25 -5.08 -2.64
N PRO A 97 8.54 -5.51 -2.70
CA PRO A 97 9.27 -5.86 -1.49
C PRO A 97 9.53 -4.64 -0.60
N ALA A 98 9.72 -3.46 -1.20
CA ALA A 98 9.93 -2.21 -0.47
C ALA A 98 8.61 -1.68 0.12
N ILE A 99 7.50 -1.82 -0.60
CA ILE A 99 6.15 -1.51 -0.15
C ILE A 99 5.80 -2.38 1.06
N LYS A 100 5.88 -3.71 0.93
CA LYS A 100 5.62 -4.67 2.03
C LYS A 100 6.44 -4.34 3.27
N ARG A 101 7.77 -4.18 3.13
CA ARG A 101 8.63 -3.81 4.27
C ARG A 101 8.25 -2.50 4.95
N SER A 102 7.73 -1.53 4.19
CA SER A 102 7.32 -0.26 4.75
C SER A 102 5.99 -0.39 5.50
N LEU A 103 5.02 -1.12 4.95
CA LEU A 103 3.77 -1.45 5.65
C LEU A 103 4.04 -2.23 6.95
N MET A 104 4.93 -3.21 6.94
CA MET A 104 5.36 -3.95 8.14
C MET A 104 5.90 -3.02 9.23
N LYS A 105 6.72 -2.02 8.86
CA LYS A 105 7.27 -1.05 9.81
C LYS A 105 6.21 -0.09 10.34
N ALA A 106 5.26 0.33 9.51
CA ALA A 106 4.14 1.15 9.95
C ALA A 106 3.31 0.42 11.02
N LEU A 107 2.96 -0.84 10.78
CA LEU A 107 2.25 -1.70 11.74
C LEU A 107 3.04 -1.89 13.05
N ALA A 108 4.35 -2.12 12.96
CA ALA A 108 5.20 -2.24 14.15
C ALA A 108 5.17 -0.98 15.02
N TYR A 109 5.31 0.20 14.40
CA TYR A 109 5.25 1.47 15.14
C TYR A 109 3.87 1.76 15.70
N GLU A 110 2.80 1.36 15.00
CA GLU A 110 1.44 1.52 15.50
C GLU A 110 1.16 0.63 16.72
N ARG A 111 1.64 -0.62 16.71
CA ARG A 111 1.58 -1.52 17.88
C ARG A 111 2.33 -0.95 19.09
N GLU A 112 3.56 -0.48 18.87
CA GLU A 112 4.34 0.18 19.92
C GLU A 112 3.63 1.42 20.47
N ARG A 113 3.02 2.23 19.60
CA ARG A 113 2.24 3.41 19.98
C ARG A 113 1.04 3.04 20.85
N VAL A 114 0.28 2.02 20.47
CA VAL A 114 -0.91 1.56 21.21
C VAL A 114 -0.48 0.97 22.56
N ALA A 115 0.58 0.16 22.61
CA ALA A 115 1.07 -0.46 23.84
C ALA A 115 1.60 0.55 24.87
N GLN A 116 2.08 1.71 24.44
CA GLN A 116 2.54 2.78 25.34
C GLN A 116 1.39 3.66 25.88
N GLU A 117 0.15 3.42 25.46
CA GLU A 117 -1.07 4.12 25.89
C GLU A 117 -1.00 5.65 25.81
N THR A 118 -0.04 6.21 25.05
CA THR A 118 0.21 7.65 24.99
C THR A 118 0.33 8.09 23.52
N PRO A 119 -0.45 9.09 23.08
CA PRO A 119 -0.24 9.70 21.77
C PRO A 119 1.14 10.35 21.73
N SER A 120 2.04 9.78 20.92
CA SER A 120 3.39 10.31 20.72
C SER A 120 3.58 10.69 19.26
N GLU A 121 3.83 11.98 19.03
CA GLU A 121 4.11 12.56 17.72
C GLU A 121 5.28 11.87 17.02
N GLU A 122 6.23 11.32 17.80
CA GLU A 122 7.34 10.55 17.27
C GLU A 122 6.86 9.29 16.52
N PHE A 123 5.92 8.54 17.09
CA PHE A 123 5.35 7.37 16.42
C PHE A 123 4.52 7.77 15.21
N LEU A 124 3.67 8.80 15.35
CA LEU A 124 2.86 9.29 14.23
C LEU A 124 3.73 9.71 13.03
N SER A 125 4.85 10.39 13.29
CA SER A 125 5.82 10.77 12.26
C SER A 125 6.48 9.55 11.59
N LYS A 126 6.86 8.52 12.38
CA LYS A 126 7.43 7.27 11.85
C LYS A 126 6.43 6.47 11.03
N ILE A 127 5.18 6.34 11.49
CA ILE A 127 4.10 5.68 10.77
C ILE A 127 3.87 6.40 9.43
N ARG A 128 3.69 7.73 9.47
CA ARG A 128 3.50 8.57 8.27
C ARG A 128 4.61 8.38 7.27
N LYS A 129 5.87 8.41 7.72
CA LYS A 129 7.03 8.20 6.86
C LYS A 129 6.91 6.87 6.11
N HIS A 130 6.55 5.78 6.79
CA HIS A 130 6.48 4.47 6.17
C HIS A 130 5.28 4.29 5.25
N LEU A 131 4.11 4.85 5.58
CA LEU A 131 2.96 4.89 4.67
C LEU A 131 3.26 5.70 3.40
N LEU A 132 3.97 6.84 3.52
CA LEU A 132 4.41 7.63 2.36
C LEU A 132 5.41 6.86 1.48
N VAL A 133 6.32 6.07 2.05
CA VAL A 133 7.22 5.22 1.27
C VAL A 133 6.45 4.15 0.51
N ALA A 134 5.42 3.54 1.12
CA ALA A 134 4.54 2.60 0.43
C ALA A 134 3.82 3.28 -0.75
N ARG A 135 3.24 4.47 -0.54
CA ARG A 135 2.63 5.31 -1.59
C ARG A 135 3.60 5.60 -2.75
N MET A 136 4.83 5.98 -2.43
CA MET A 136 5.87 6.24 -3.45
C MET A 136 6.24 4.98 -4.23
N GLY A 137 6.28 3.81 -3.56
CA GLY A 137 6.52 2.53 -4.22
C GLY A 137 5.43 2.16 -5.23
N VAL A 138 4.17 2.40 -4.87
CA VAL A 138 3.02 2.22 -5.78
C VAL A 138 3.13 3.14 -7.00
N GLN A 139 3.47 4.41 -6.79
CA GLN A 139 3.71 5.35 -7.89
C GLN A 139 4.87 4.89 -8.80
N ALA A 140 5.93 4.34 -8.23
CA ALA A 140 7.06 3.81 -9.00
C ALA A 140 6.67 2.56 -9.82
N ASN A 141 5.88 1.65 -9.24
CA ASN A 141 5.33 0.51 -9.96
C ASN A 141 4.44 0.94 -11.14
N PHE A 142 3.60 1.96 -10.94
CA PHE A 142 2.77 2.50 -12.01
C PHE A 142 3.63 3.02 -13.19
N ARG A 143 4.68 3.80 -12.88
CA ARG A 143 5.59 4.32 -13.90
C ARG A 143 6.25 3.21 -14.70
N ALA A 144 6.69 2.14 -14.03
CA ALA A 144 7.29 0.98 -14.68
C ALA A 144 6.30 0.26 -15.62
N GLU A 145 5.06 -0.02 -15.18
CA GLU A 145 4.03 -0.65 -16.01
C GLU A 145 3.68 0.20 -17.23
N PHE A 146 3.59 1.52 -17.05
CA PHE A 146 3.30 2.44 -18.14
C PHE A 146 4.42 2.48 -19.19
N GLU A 147 5.69 2.55 -18.76
CA GLU A 147 6.84 2.52 -19.65
C GLU A 147 6.89 1.23 -20.48
N GLU A 148 6.58 0.08 -19.85
CA GLU A 148 6.48 -1.21 -20.52
C GLU A 148 5.36 -1.24 -21.57
N PHE A 149 4.15 -0.79 -21.21
CA PHE A 149 3.04 -0.68 -22.16
C PHE A 149 3.38 0.22 -23.36
N MET A 150 4.01 1.37 -23.11
CA MET A 150 4.41 2.29 -24.17
C MET A 150 5.47 1.70 -25.10
N LEU A 151 6.41 0.92 -24.54
CA LEU A 151 7.41 0.20 -25.32
C LEU A 151 6.75 -0.87 -26.21
N LEU A 152 5.84 -1.67 -25.65
CA LEU A 152 5.05 -2.66 -26.39
C LEU A 152 4.24 -2.01 -27.52
N ALA A 153 3.49 -0.94 -27.21
CA ALA A 153 2.68 -0.22 -28.20
C ALA A 153 3.52 0.43 -29.31
N ARG A 154 4.78 0.80 -29.02
CA ARG A 154 5.72 1.30 -30.03
C ARG A 154 6.23 0.16 -30.91
N ASN A 155 6.60 -0.98 -30.32
CA ASN A 155 7.10 -2.13 -31.06
C ASN A 155 6.03 -2.71 -31.98
N LEU A 156 4.78 -2.87 -31.49
CA LEU A 156 3.65 -3.33 -32.29
C LEU A 156 3.31 -2.39 -33.47
N ARG A 157 3.52 -1.08 -33.30
CA ARG A 157 3.39 -0.10 -34.40
C ARG A 157 4.53 -0.21 -35.42
N GLN A 158 5.75 -0.53 -34.98
CA GLN A 158 6.90 -0.74 -35.88
C GLN A 158 6.79 -2.05 -36.67
N GLU A 159 6.13 -3.07 -36.12
CA GLU A 159 5.87 -4.36 -36.78
C GLU A 159 4.65 -4.33 -37.74
N GLY A 160 3.98 -3.18 -37.89
CA GLY A 160 2.88 -3.00 -38.85
C GLY A 160 1.55 -3.63 -38.44
N LEU A 161 1.41 -4.11 -37.20
CA LEU A 161 0.20 -4.77 -36.69
C LEU A 161 -0.92 -3.80 -36.30
N PHE A 162 -0.64 -2.49 -36.28
CA PHE A 162 -1.64 -1.43 -36.25
C PHE A 162 -1.35 -0.42 -37.36
N SER A 163 -2.04 -0.57 -38.49
CA SER A 163 -2.16 0.49 -39.50
C SER A 163 -3.27 1.46 -39.07
N ARG A 164 -3.06 2.75 -39.37
CA ARG A 164 -3.84 3.92 -38.93
C ARG A 164 -5.36 3.75 -38.86
#